data_AF-A0A944GR36-F1
#
_entry.id   AF-A0A944GR36-F1
#
_cell.length_a   1.000
_cell.length_b   1.000
_cell.length_c   1.000
_cell.angle_alpha   90.00
_cell.angle_beta   90.00
_cell.angle_gamma   90.00
#
_symmetry.space_group_name_H-M   'P 1'
#
loop_
_entity.id
_entity.type
_entity.pdbx_description
1 polymer ?
#
loop_
_entity_poly.entity_id
_entity_poly.type
_entity_poly.pdbx_seq_one_letter_code
_entity_poly.pdbx_strand_id
1 'polypeptide(L)'
;MSTFAKQAIKKAKLAVLWVRRILFAPDHFSTSPLTRLSLAVRGGYVTDQAAIYDFKNNDKREYLSEFDWYRSRWINEPFDQMLNNKIICTEVLQQYVKVPKLLAMRNKGRMVSLEKRRADGYLSNHDSLELLKDHEVLVMKPLAAGKG
;
A
#
# COMPACT_ATOMS: atom_id res chain seq x y z
N MET A 1 -27.05 -0.75 -12.75
CA MET A 1 -26.38 0.57 -12.61
C MET A 1 -25.71 0.91 -13.93
N SER A 2 -26.05 2.05 -14.56
CA SER A 2 -25.47 2.46 -15.85
C SER A 2 -23.96 2.69 -15.75
N THR A 3 -23.22 2.47 -16.84
CA THR A 3 -21.76 2.67 -16.93
C THR A 3 -21.37 4.09 -16.52
N PHE A 4 -22.20 5.07 -16.89
CA PHE A 4 -22.03 6.48 -16.52
C PHE A 4 -22.07 6.68 -15.00
N ALA A 5 -23.06 6.09 -14.31
CA ALA A 5 -23.16 6.21 -12.85
C ALA A 5 -21.95 5.61 -12.13
N LYS A 6 -21.40 4.49 -12.62
CA LYS A 6 -20.18 3.88 -12.06
C LYS A 6 -18.98 4.81 -12.20
N GLN A 7 -18.80 5.44 -13.37
CA GLN A 7 -17.71 6.37 -13.63
C GLN A 7 -17.83 7.65 -12.79
N ALA A 8 -19.04 8.21 -12.67
CA ALA A 8 -19.30 9.38 -11.84
C ALA A 8 -18.95 9.11 -10.37
N ILE A 9 -19.37 7.96 -9.82
CA ILE A 9 -19.04 7.56 -8.45
C ILE A 9 -17.52 7.39 -8.28
N LYS A 10 -16.82 6.79 -9.25
CA LYS A 10 -15.36 6.63 -9.20
C LYS A 10 -14.65 7.99 -9.15
N LYS A 11 -15.06 8.94 -9.98
CA LYS A 11 -14.53 10.32 -9.97
C LYS A 11 -14.84 11.05 -8.66
N ALA A 12 -16.06 10.91 -8.14
CA ALA A 12 -16.44 11.51 -6.86
C ALA A 12 -15.60 10.93 -5.70
N LYS A 13 -15.41 9.61 -5.66
CA LYS A 13 -14.53 8.95 -4.68
C LYS A 13 -13.08 9.44 -4.79
N LEU A 14 -12.56 9.61 -6.00
CA LEU A 14 -11.24 10.22 -6.22
C LEU A 14 -11.16 11.62 -5.65
N ALA A 15 -12.14 12.47 -5.94
CA ALA A 15 -12.14 13.85 -5.46
C ALA A 15 -12.14 13.91 -3.92
N VAL A 16 -13.01 13.12 -3.27
CA VAL A 16 -13.04 13.01 -1.80
C VAL A 16 -11.71 12.50 -1.25
N LEU A 17 -11.11 11.49 -1.87
CA LEU A 17 -9.80 10.98 -1.49
C LEU A 17 -8.71 12.04 -1.65
N TRP A 18 -8.68 12.75 -2.78
CA TRP A 18 -7.73 13.83 -3.03
C TRP A 18 -7.84 14.93 -1.98
N VAL A 19 -9.06 15.38 -1.66
CA VAL A 19 -9.28 16.39 -0.61
C VAL A 19 -8.76 15.88 0.74
N ARG A 20 -9.18 14.68 1.16
CA ARG A 20 -8.85 14.18 2.50
C ARG A 20 -7.39 13.76 2.66
N ARG A 21 -6.77 13.19 1.62
CA ARG A 21 -5.45 12.54 1.71
C ARG A 21 -4.32 13.40 1.16
N ILE A 22 -4.61 14.40 0.34
CA ILE A 22 -3.60 15.28 -0.25
C ILE A 22 -3.74 16.68 0.32
N LEU A 23 -4.91 17.32 0.15
CA LEU A 23 -5.10 18.69 0.61
C LEU A 23 -5.08 18.81 2.15
N PHE A 24 -5.71 17.87 2.84
CA PHE A 24 -5.73 17.81 4.32
C PHE A 24 -4.74 16.80 4.90
N ALA A 25 -3.68 16.47 4.16
CA ALA A 25 -2.60 15.65 4.71
C ALA A 25 -1.96 16.34 5.94
N PRO A 26 -1.48 15.57 6.93
CA PRO A 26 -0.58 16.08 7.96
C PRO A 26 0.62 16.76 7.32
N ASP A 27 1.15 17.77 8.01
CA ASP A 27 2.30 18.53 7.55
C ASP A 27 3.28 18.65 8.70
N HIS A 28 4.41 17.98 8.54
CA HIS A 28 5.46 17.91 9.55
C HIS A 28 6.54 18.98 9.32
N PHE A 29 6.47 19.69 8.18
CA PHE A 29 7.45 20.69 7.77
C PHE A 29 6.91 22.12 7.82
N SER A 30 5.70 22.31 8.40
CA SER A 30 5.08 23.62 8.65
C SER A 30 5.00 24.49 7.40
N THR A 31 4.53 23.93 6.29
CA THR A 31 4.41 24.66 5.01
C THR A 31 3.22 25.62 5.01
N SER A 32 3.33 26.71 4.23
CA SER A 32 2.23 27.67 4.12
C SER A 32 1.00 27.04 3.44
N PRO A 33 -0.24 27.47 3.79
CA PRO A 33 -1.45 26.95 3.15
C PRO A 33 -1.49 27.16 1.63
N LEU A 34 -0.91 28.26 1.14
CA LEU A 34 -0.82 28.55 -0.29
C LEU A 34 0.12 27.58 -1.01
N THR A 35 1.28 27.29 -0.41
CA THR A 35 2.22 26.29 -0.94
C THR A 35 1.56 24.92 -0.99
N ARG A 36 0.85 24.54 0.07
CA ARG A 36 0.12 23.27 0.13
C ARG A 36 -0.91 23.15 -0.99
N LEU A 37 -1.77 24.16 -1.16
CA LEU A 37 -2.77 24.16 -2.21
C LEU A 37 -2.13 24.07 -3.61
N SER A 38 -1.04 24.83 -3.82
CA SER A 38 -0.28 24.81 -5.07
C SER A 38 0.29 23.41 -5.37
N LEU A 39 0.90 22.75 -4.39
CA LEU A 39 1.44 21.38 -4.54
C LEU A 39 0.35 20.36 -4.84
N ALA A 40 -0.77 20.44 -4.12
CA ALA A 40 -1.91 19.55 -4.32
C ALA A 40 -2.49 19.71 -5.74
N VAL A 41 -2.74 20.95 -6.19
CA VAL A 41 -3.40 21.22 -7.49
C VAL A 41 -2.46 21.02 -8.68
N ARG A 42 -1.20 21.45 -8.57
CA ARG A 42 -0.22 21.42 -9.68
C ARG A 42 0.57 20.13 -9.79
N GLY A 43 0.13 19.06 -9.13
CA GLY A 43 0.84 17.78 -9.16
C GLY A 43 0.32 16.70 -8.23
N GLY A 44 -0.61 16.98 -7.31
CA GLY A 44 -1.16 15.95 -6.42
C GLY A 44 -0.21 15.53 -5.29
N TYR A 45 0.78 16.36 -4.95
CA TYR A 45 1.77 16.08 -3.91
C TYR A 45 1.28 16.54 -2.54
N VAL A 46 1.67 15.80 -1.51
CA VAL A 46 1.59 16.26 -0.12
C VAL A 46 2.82 17.11 0.24
N THR A 47 2.70 17.92 1.28
CA THR A 47 3.76 18.83 1.74
C THR A 47 5.03 18.09 2.12
N ASP A 48 4.87 16.95 2.81
CA ASP A 48 5.98 16.09 3.21
C ASP A 48 6.75 15.52 2.01
N GLN A 49 6.05 15.17 0.91
CA GLN A 49 6.71 14.71 -0.31
C GLN A 49 7.57 15.80 -0.93
N ALA A 50 7.09 17.04 -0.95
CA ALA A 50 7.88 18.15 -1.49
C ALA A 50 9.16 18.41 -0.68
N ALA A 51 9.12 18.17 0.63
CA ALA A 51 10.29 18.25 1.49
C ALA A 51 11.24 17.05 1.30
N ILE A 52 10.72 15.82 1.29
CA ILE A 52 11.52 14.59 1.13
C ILE A 52 12.19 14.51 -0.23
N TYR A 53 11.49 14.90 -1.30
CA TYR A 53 12.01 14.92 -2.66
C TYR A 53 12.81 16.19 -2.99
N ASP A 54 12.87 17.13 -2.06
CA ASP A 54 13.59 18.39 -2.19
C ASP A 54 13.32 19.11 -3.52
N PHE A 55 12.05 19.48 -3.75
CA PHE A 55 11.61 20.17 -4.98
C PHE A 55 12.25 21.56 -5.22
N LYS A 56 13.07 22.04 -4.27
CA LYS A 56 13.88 23.24 -4.48
C LYS A 56 15.06 22.94 -5.41
N ASN A 57 15.61 21.73 -5.31
CA ASN A 57 16.80 21.30 -6.04
C ASN A 57 16.47 20.28 -7.14
N ASN A 58 15.35 19.56 -7.03
CA ASN A 58 14.97 18.50 -7.98
C ASN A 58 13.69 18.84 -8.77
N ASP A 59 13.58 18.34 -10.00
CA ASP A 59 12.34 18.47 -10.79
C ASP A 59 11.26 17.54 -10.23
N LYS A 60 10.16 18.12 -9.77
CA LYS A 60 8.99 17.38 -9.27
C LYS A 60 8.47 16.31 -10.25
N ARG A 61 8.62 16.50 -11.56
CA ARG A 61 8.11 15.57 -12.59
C ARG A 61 8.82 14.21 -12.59
N GLU A 62 9.97 14.12 -11.96
CA GLU A 62 10.72 12.87 -11.80
C GLU A 62 10.17 11.99 -10.67
N TYR A 63 9.23 12.51 -9.88
CA TYR A 63 8.70 11.84 -8.69
C TYR A 63 7.21 11.55 -8.81
N LEU A 64 6.80 10.39 -8.27
CA LEU A 64 5.39 10.01 -8.18
C LEU A 64 4.69 10.78 -7.05
N SER A 65 3.61 11.45 -7.41
CA SER A 65 2.76 12.12 -6.41
C SER A 65 1.92 11.13 -5.62
N GLU A 66 1.40 11.58 -4.48
CA GLU A 66 0.42 10.79 -3.75
C GLU A 66 -0.82 10.47 -4.59
N PHE A 67 -1.23 11.40 -5.45
CA PHE A 67 -2.34 11.15 -6.33
C PHE A 67 -2.03 10.07 -7.37
N ASP A 68 -0.83 10.04 -7.93
CA ASP A 68 -0.37 9.00 -8.86
C ASP A 68 -0.39 7.63 -8.20
N TRP A 69 0.07 7.55 -6.95
CA TRP A 69 0.01 6.33 -6.15
C TRP A 69 -1.43 5.83 -5.94
N TYR A 70 -2.38 6.74 -5.70
CA TYR A 70 -3.80 6.35 -5.60
C TYR A 70 -4.38 5.88 -6.94
N ARG A 71 -4.02 6.53 -8.05
CA ARG A 71 -4.50 6.15 -9.39
C ARG A 71 -3.93 4.81 -9.85
N SER A 72 -2.66 4.53 -9.54
CA SER A 72 -1.99 3.29 -9.94
C SER A 72 -2.68 2.04 -9.38
N ARG A 73 -3.33 2.15 -8.21
CA ARG A 73 -4.12 1.06 -7.64
C ARG A 73 -5.23 0.53 -8.55
N TRP A 74 -5.70 1.30 -9.52
CA TRP A 74 -6.77 0.90 -10.44
C TRP A 74 -6.29 0.51 -11.83
N ILE A 75 -4.98 0.58 -12.09
CA ILE A 75 -4.43 0.21 -13.40
C ILE A 75 -4.72 -1.27 -13.73
N ASN A 76 -4.84 -2.08 -12.69
CA ASN A 76 -5.06 -3.52 -12.80
C ASN A 76 -6.53 -3.93 -12.65
N GLU A 77 -7.48 -3.00 -12.73
CA GLU A 77 -8.90 -3.39 -12.75
C GLU A 77 -9.17 -4.39 -13.90
N PRO A 78 -9.93 -5.47 -13.66
CA PRO A 78 -10.73 -5.78 -12.46
C PRO A 78 -9.99 -6.60 -11.38
N PHE A 79 -8.73 -6.94 -11.59
CA PHE A 79 -7.92 -7.78 -10.68
C PHE A 79 -7.19 -6.98 -9.60
N ASP A 80 -7.48 -5.67 -9.47
CA ASP A 80 -6.81 -4.79 -8.53
C ASP A 80 -6.93 -5.28 -7.09
N GLN A 81 -8.07 -5.82 -6.68
CA GLN A 81 -8.26 -6.35 -5.33
C GLN A 81 -7.35 -7.55 -5.04
N MET A 82 -7.19 -8.43 -6.04
CA MET A 82 -6.35 -9.61 -5.95
C MET A 82 -4.87 -9.21 -5.88
N LEU A 83 -4.43 -8.34 -6.80
CA LEU A 83 -3.02 -7.95 -6.94
C LEU A 83 -2.56 -7.01 -5.82
N ASN A 84 -3.46 -6.22 -5.23
CA ASN A 84 -3.15 -5.39 -4.08
C ASN A 84 -3.17 -6.16 -2.75
N ASN A 85 -3.69 -7.39 -2.71
CA ASN A 85 -3.67 -8.23 -1.52
C ASN A 85 -2.42 -9.13 -1.54
N LYS A 86 -1.47 -8.87 -0.64
CA LYS A 86 -0.17 -9.58 -0.61
C LYS A 86 -0.30 -11.10 -0.52
N ILE A 87 -1.30 -11.61 0.23
CA ILE A 87 -1.50 -13.05 0.41
C ILE A 87 -2.04 -13.66 -0.87
N ILE A 88 -3.14 -13.11 -1.39
CA ILE A 88 -3.80 -13.64 -2.60
C ILE A 88 -2.88 -13.50 -3.82
N CYS A 89 -2.22 -12.35 -3.98
CA CYS A 89 -1.26 -12.11 -5.06
C CYS A 89 -0.14 -13.15 -5.04
N THR A 90 0.42 -13.47 -3.86
CA THR A 90 1.47 -14.49 -3.74
C THR A 90 0.94 -15.89 -4.08
N GLU A 91 -0.27 -16.25 -3.60
CA GLU A 91 -0.89 -17.55 -3.88
C GLU A 91 -1.15 -17.77 -5.38
N VAL A 92 -1.49 -16.70 -6.11
CA VAL A 92 -1.67 -16.76 -7.57
C VAL A 92 -0.33 -16.81 -8.30
N LEU A 93 0.62 -15.92 -7.94
CA LEU A 93 1.90 -15.82 -8.63
C LEU A 93 2.79 -17.06 -8.43
N GLN A 94 2.76 -17.70 -7.25
CA GLN A 94 3.59 -18.88 -6.97
C GLN A 94 3.33 -20.07 -7.90
N GLN A 95 2.18 -20.09 -8.58
CA GLN A 95 1.85 -21.13 -9.55
C GLN A 95 2.64 -20.99 -10.87
N TYR A 96 3.14 -19.78 -11.15
CA TYR A 96 3.78 -19.44 -12.43
C TYR A 96 5.24 -19.01 -12.26
N VAL A 97 5.59 -18.40 -11.13
CA VAL A 97 6.95 -17.88 -10.88
C VAL A 97 7.39 -18.18 -9.45
N LYS A 98 8.70 -18.26 -9.24
CA LYS A 98 9.26 -18.41 -7.89
C LYS A 98 9.02 -17.12 -7.10
N VAL A 99 8.25 -17.22 -6.02
CA VAL A 99 8.01 -16.14 -5.07
C VAL A 99 8.44 -16.55 -3.66
N PRO A 100 8.77 -15.60 -2.77
CA PRO A 100 9.02 -15.90 -1.36
C PRO A 100 7.80 -16.57 -0.72
N LYS A 101 8.03 -17.63 0.06
CA LYS A 101 6.95 -18.34 0.77
C LYS A 101 6.38 -17.48 1.89
N LEU A 102 5.06 -17.47 2.01
CA LEU A 102 4.36 -16.91 3.17
C LEU A 102 4.22 -18.01 4.22
N LEU A 103 4.94 -17.86 5.34
CA LEU A 103 4.97 -18.87 6.39
C LEU A 103 3.86 -18.66 7.42
N ALA A 104 3.65 -17.41 7.84
CA ALA A 104 2.73 -17.06 8.90
C ALA A 104 2.06 -15.71 8.66
N MET A 105 0.87 -15.54 9.23
CA MET A 105 0.15 -14.27 9.29
C MET A 105 -0.31 -14.00 10.71
N ARG A 106 -0.16 -12.75 11.17
CA ARG A 106 -0.79 -12.29 12.40
C ARG A 106 -2.18 -11.73 12.12
N ASN A 107 -3.20 -12.30 12.75
CA ASN A 107 -4.60 -11.87 12.66
C ASN A 107 -5.17 -11.66 14.08
N LYS A 108 -5.68 -10.45 14.38
CA LYS A 108 -6.30 -10.11 15.68
C LYS A 108 -5.48 -10.56 16.90
N GLY A 109 -4.17 -10.34 16.85
CA GLY A 109 -3.24 -10.68 17.93
C GLY A 109 -2.73 -12.13 17.92
N ARG A 110 -3.33 -13.03 17.14
CA ARG A 110 -2.92 -14.44 17.01
C ARG A 110 -2.10 -14.65 15.75
N MET A 111 -1.10 -15.55 15.79
CA MET A 111 -0.40 -15.97 14.58
C MET A 111 -1.05 -17.22 14.00
N VAL A 112 -1.10 -17.30 12.68
CA VAL A 112 -1.74 -18.36 11.89
C VAL A 112 -0.71 -18.87 10.91
N SER A 113 -0.55 -20.19 10.82
CA SER A 113 0.28 -20.81 9.79
C SER A 113 -0.39 -20.67 8.43
N LEU A 114 0.38 -20.28 7.42
CA LEU A 114 -0.05 -20.29 6.02
C LEU A 114 0.51 -21.49 5.25
N GLU A 115 1.33 -22.32 5.90
CA GLU A 115 1.82 -23.55 5.31
C GLU A 115 0.80 -24.67 5.43
N LYS A 116 0.51 -25.32 4.29
CA LYS A 116 -0.50 -26.39 4.16
C LYS A 116 -0.30 -27.60 5.10
N ARG A 117 0.89 -27.76 5.71
CA ARG A 117 1.24 -28.93 6.55
C ARG A 117 0.77 -28.86 8.01
N ARG A 118 0.37 -27.70 8.52
CA ARG A 118 -0.16 -27.55 9.90
C ARG A 118 -1.57 -26.95 9.84
N ALA A 119 -2.56 -27.82 9.67
CA ALA A 119 -3.97 -27.48 9.43
C ALA A 119 -4.75 -27.02 10.69
N ASP A 120 -4.09 -27.01 11.84
CA ASP A 120 -4.58 -26.57 13.16
C ASP A 120 -4.48 -25.04 13.38
N GLY A 121 -3.90 -24.31 12.42
CA GLY A 121 -4.27 -22.92 12.12
C GLY A 121 -3.75 -21.84 13.08
N TYR A 122 -3.01 -22.17 14.14
CA TYR A 122 -2.38 -21.18 15.01
C TYR A 122 -0.92 -21.50 15.29
N LEU A 123 -0.09 -20.47 15.39
CA LEU A 123 1.32 -20.56 15.75
C LEU A 123 1.54 -19.91 17.11
N SER A 124 2.30 -20.58 17.96
CA SER A 124 2.80 -20.05 19.22
C SER A 124 4.06 -19.19 19.00
N ASN A 125 4.50 -18.52 20.06
CA ASN A 125 5.78 -17.81 20.04
C ASN A 125 6.96 -18.78 19.84
N HIS A 126 6.86 -20.02 20.32
CA HIS A 126 7.90 -21.03 20.14
C HIS A 126 8.04 -21.43 18.67
N ASP A 127 6.91 -21.65 17.98
CA ASP A 127 6.90 -21.96 16.55
C ASP A 127 7.55 -20.85 15.71
N SER A 128 7.45 -19.60 16.16
CA SER A 128 8.09 -18.46 15.48
C SER A 128 9.62 -18.54 15.52
N LEU A 129 10.17 -19.02 16.64
CA LEU A 129 11.61 -19.21 16.81
C LEU A 129 12.10 -20.43 16.02
N GLU A 130 11.31 -21.49 15.94
CA GLU A 130 11.60 -22.63 15.07
C GLU A 130 11.67 -22.20 13.60
N LEU A 131 10.69 -21.43 13.12
CA LEU A 131 10.71 -20.88 11.76
C LEU A 131 11.96 -20.05 11.49
N LEU A 132 12.46 -19.30 12.47
CA LEU A 132 13.69 -18.52 12.32
C LEU A 132 14.92 -19.42 12.24
N LYS A 133 14.97 -20.50 13.01
CA LYS A 133 16.07 -21.49 12.92
C LYS A 133 16.07 -22.21 11.58
N ASP A 134 14.90 -22.58 11.08
CA ASP A 134 14.76 -23.34 9.84
C ASP A 134 15.07 -22.51 8.59
N HIS A 135 14.76 -21.21 8.61
CA HIS A 135 14.90 -20.32 7.46
C HIS A 135 16.06 -19.33 7.54
N GLU A 136 16.76 -19.25 8.67
CA GLU A 136 17.85 -18.32 9.02
C GLU A 136 17.46 -16.83 9.04
N VAL A 137 16.61 -16.39 8.09
CA VAL A 137 16.16 -15.01 7.93
C VAL A 137 14.65 -15.00 7.68
N LEU A 138 13.93 -14.22 8.49
CA LEU A 138 12.50 -13.97 8.33
C LEU A 138 12.25 -12.48 8.08
N VAL A 139 11.36 -12.18 7.12
CA VAL A 139 10.95 -10.81 6.81
C VAL A 139 9.49 -10.62 7.17
N MET A 140 9.21 -9.77 8.15
CA MET A 140 7.86 -9.39 8.52
C MET A 140 7.42 -8.15 7.74
N LYS A 141 6.26 -8.22 7.10
CA LYS A 141 5.66 -7.09 6.39
C LYS A 141 4.23 -6.84 6.88
N PRO A 142 3.81 -5.58 7.06
CA PRO A 142 2.41 -5.27 7.34
C PRO A 142 1.52 -5.70 6.18
N LEU A 143 0.39 -6.34 6.49
CA LEU A 143 -0.57 -6.80 5.47
C LEU A 143 -1.28 -5.61 4.82
N ALA A 144 -1.78 -4.70 5.66
CA ALA A 144 -2.38 -3.42 5.28
C ALA A 144 -1.67 -2.30 6.05
N ALA A 145 -1.41 -1.18 5.37
CA ALA A 145 -0.56 -0.05 5.76
C ALA A 145 0.93 -0.20 5.39
N GLY A 146 1.53 0.92 5.00
CA GLY A 146 2.92 1.02 4.53
C GLY A 146 3.00 1.57 3.09
N LYS A 147 3.65 2.74 2.93
CA LYS A 147 4.23 3.20 1.65
C LYS A 147 5.75 2.92 1.60
N GLY A 148 6.25 2.25 2.64
CA GLY A 148 7.59 1.72 2.86
C GLY A 148 7.49 0.70 3.98
#